data_AF-A0A7J2IYE9-F1
#
_entry.id   AF-A0A7J2IYE9-F1
#
_cell.length_a   1.000
_cell.length_b   1.000
_cell.length_c   1.000
_cell.angle_alpha   90.00
_cell.angle_beta   90.00
_cell.angle_gamma   90.00
#
_symmetry.space_group_name_H-M   'P 1'
#
loop_
_entity.id
_entity.type
_entity.pdbx_description
1 polymer ?
#
loop_
_entity_poly.entity_id
_entity_poly.type
_entity_poly.pdbx_seq_one_letter_code
_entity_poly.pdbx_strand_id
1 'polypeptide(L)'
;YEKVLNNKPSALQETWINRVLLGKSFSIVAPTGIGKTVFGLITAIYFASKKKKSYLMFPTSLLVQQAEEKLRKFLKKLNLNINFLAYHSALKQKQKKEVLDAIERNEYNILITTNHFLVKNFEKINQSFDFVFVDDVDSFLKSSKNIDKIIKLLGGNEELLEVGMKKISKEKLNAREEKMLEEVRQKQKLGLLVFSSATAKQRRTKKIRLFRELFGFELGFKPEFLRNIEDIYVEIKDESKKEIKEKVLELVKKLGNGGLIFVPSALGTEFCKELDEWLNKKGIKAWHYEKPDAKIIEEFRKGMFTVLIGIASYKSPLARGLDLPETIRYAIFAGIPRSEISLSIETYNANKLLVLANSLVELIDDKEKRLELEKVIVKLRKIVPLTKEQIEAIEKNEIENSFLKHAKEIVEKAQKVLKNLLSKEFLEKIKQSKEIRLKKDRQGFKLVVADPVGYLQASGRTSRLFVNGISKGLSLVVVDDQKAFYGLKKKLSYYTEEVEFKEFEKGLLEEIIKEVDKDRETIKKALSGKFVKAEKDFVKTTLVIVESPTKA
;
A
#
# COMPACT_ATOMS: atom_id res chain seq x y z
N TYR A 1 22.20 16.14 6.33
CA TYR A 1 20.94 15.84 7.06
C TYR A 1 20.58 17.00 7.98
N GLU A 2 21.39 17.25 9.01
CA GLU A 2 21.18 18.32 10.02
C GLU A 2 20.96 19.72 9.42
N LYS A 3 21.83 20.17 8.51
CA LYS A 3 21.68 21.48 7.84
C LYS A 3 20.32 21.67 7.16
N VAL A 4 19.72 20.61 6.63
CA VAL A 4 18.44 20.68 5.90
C VAL A 4 17.25 20.61 6.86
N LEU A 5 17.32 19.74 7.86
CA LEU A 5 16.17 19.38 8.69
C LEU A 5 16.18 20.00 10.08
N ASN A 6 17.27 20.71 10.46
CA ASN A 6 17.49 21.25 11.81
C ASN A 6 17.36 20.18 12.91
N ASN A 7 17.60 18.91 12.57
CA ASN A 7 17.52 17.78 13.47
C ASN A 7 18.50 16.68 13.05
N LYS A 8 18.91 15.85 14.01
CA LYS A 8 19.77 14.70 13.76
C LYS A 8 18.99 13.60 13.02
N PRO A 9 19.66 12.79 12.18
CA PRO A 9 19.05 11.56 11.67
C PRO A 9 18.67 10.64 12.84
N SER A 10 17.59 9.88 12.71
CA SER A 10 17.28 8.82 13.67
C SER A 10 18.28 7.67 13.56
N ALA A 11 18.41 6.82 14.59
CA ALA A 11 19.30 5.65 14.56
C ALA A 11 19.08 4.73 13.34
N LEU A 12 17.84 4.62 12.87
CA LEU A 12 17.52 3.88 11.65
C LEU A 12 18.04 4.58 10.39
N GLN A 13 17.89 5.91 10.30
CA GLN A 13 18.43 6.69 9.19
C GLN A 13 19.95 6.72 9.20
N GLU A 14 20.60 6.75 10.37
CA GLU A 14 22.06 6.58 10.51
C GLU A 14 22.51 5.24 9.92
N THR A 15 21.76 4.17 10.20
CA THR A 15 22.04 2.85 9.61
C THR A 15 21.97 2.89 8.08
N TRP A 16 21.00 3.61 7.51
CA TRP A 16 20.89 3.78 6.05
C TRP A 16 22.01 4.63 5.48
N ILE A 17 22.38 5.73 6.15
CA ILE A 17 23.50 6.58 5.78
C ILE A 17 24.78 5.75 5.76
N ASN A 18 25.05 4.97 6.81
CA ASN A 18 26.23 4.10 6.87
C ASN A 18 26.25 3.08 5.73
N ARG A 19 25.09 2.46 5.40
CA ARG A 19 25.00 1.55 4.24
C ARG A 19 25.31 2.27 2.92
N VAL A 20 24.78 3.47 2.71
CA VAL A 20 25.07 4.28 1.51
C VAL A 20 26.56 4.64 1.43
N LEU A 21 27.17 5.06 2.55
CA LEU A 21 28.58 5.40 2.61
C LEU A 21 29.50 4.20 2.37
N LEU A 22 29.08 3.00 2.79
CA LEU A 22 29.73 1.73 2.48
C LEU A 22 29.45 1.24 1.05
N GLY A 23 28.72 2.00 0.24
CA GLY A 23 28.36 1.63 -1.12
C GLY A 23 27.35 0.48 -1.20
N LYS A 24 26.69 0.09 -0.11
CA LYS A 24 25.79 -1.07 -0.10
C LYS A 24 24.39 -0.68 -0.58
N SER A 25 23.87 -1.43 -1.55
CA SER A 25 22.46 -1.39 -1.95
C SER A 25 21.58 -2.12 -0.94
N PHE A 26 20.35 -1.66 -0.72
CA PHE A 26 19.44 -2.28 0.25
C PHE A 26 17.97 -1.90 0.05
N SER A 27 17.09 -2.69 0.67
CA SER A 27 15.69 -2.31 0.87
C SER A 27 15.50 -1.69 2.26
N ILE A 28 14.82 -0.55 2.32
CA ILE A 28 14.37 0.08 3.55
C ILE A 28 13.14 -0.66 4.08
N VAL A 29 13.35 -1.47 5.12
CA VAL A 29 12.28 -2.09 5.89
C VAL A 29 11.95 -1.18 7.07
N ALA A 30 10.97 -0.30 6.87
CA ALA A 30 10.56 0.63 7.92
C ALA A 30 9.10 1.09 7.79
N PRO A 31 8.45 1.44 8.92
CA PRO A 31 7.18 2.17 8.98
C PRO A 31 7.11 3.37 8.00
N THR A 32 5.91 3.73 7.58
CA THR A 32 5.70 5.02 6.90
C THR A 32 5.87 6.14 7.93
N GLY A 33 6.26 7.34 7.49
CA GLY A 33 6.53 8.47 8.40
C GLY A 33 7.98 8.61 8.90
N ILE A 34 8.81 7.57 8.75
CA ILE A 34 10.22 7.59 9.18
C ILE A 34 11.16 8.45 8.27
N GLY A 35 10.62 9.08 7.23
CA GLY A 35 11.38 9.99 6.36
C GLY A 35 12.15 9.33 5.19
N LYS A 36 11.64 8.23 4.62
CA LYS A 36 12.28 7.50 3.50
C LYS A 36 12.53 8.39 2.26
N THR A 37 11.51 9.11 1.81
CA THR A 37 11.62 10.03 0.69
C THR A 37 12.60 11.16 0.98
N VAL A 38 12.60 11.67 2.21
CA VAL A 38 13.54 12.72 2.66
C VAL A 38 14.97 12.19 2.64
N PHE A 39 15.19 10.96 3.12
CA PHE A 39 16.48 10.28 3.02
C PHE A 39 16.94 10.14 1.57
N GLY A 40 16.07 9.68 0.67
CA GLY A 40 16.37 9.56 -0.77
C GLY A 40 16.79 10.89 -1.40
N LEU A 41 16.04 11.97 -1.12
CA LEU A 41 16.35 13.33 -1.61
C LEU A 41 17.68 13.86 -1.07
N ILE A 42 17.93 13.73 0.23
CA ILE A 42 19.19 14.18 0.84
C ILE A 42 20.38 13.37 0.31
N THR A 43 20.20 12.07 0.08
CA THR A 43 21.22 11.20 -0.52
C THR A 43 21.53 11.64 -1.95
N ALA A 44 20.51 11.94 -2.74
CA ALA A 44 20.69 12.44 -4.10
C ALA A 44 21.45 13.77 -4.15
N ILE A 45 21.16 14.69 -3.23
CA ILE A 45 21.92 15.95 -3.07
C ILE A 45 23.39 15.66 -2.75
N TYR A 46 23.66 14.71 -1.84
CA TYR A 46 25.02 14.32 -1.48
C TYR A 46 25.79 13.73 -2.67
N PHE A 47 25.17 12.86 -3.47
CA PHE A 47 25.77 12.33 -4.70
C PHE A 47 26.02 13.45 -5.72
N ALA A 48 25.05 14.33 -5.94
CA ALA A 48 25.20 15.46 -6.85
C ALA A 48 26.33 16.41 -6.42
N SER A 49 26.52 16.63 -5.11
CA SER A 49 27.64 17.44 -4.58
C SER A 49 29.02 16.83 -4.88
N LYS A 50 29.06 15.52 -5.16
CA LYS A 50 30.26 14.77 -5.59
C LYS A 50 30.31 14.57 -7.11
N LYS A 51 29.55 15.36 -7.88
CA LYS A 51 29.41 15.26 -9.34
C LYS A 51 28.87 13.90 -9.82
N LYS A 52 28.18 13.16 -8.95
CA LYS A 52 27.54 11.88 -9.27
C LYS A 52 26.07 12.08 -9.62
N LYS A 53 25.52 11.20 -10.46
CA LYS A 53 24.13 11.32 -10.94
C LYS A 53 23.17 10.44 -10.15
N SER A 54 21.96 10.96 -9.91
CA SER A 54 20.92 10.26 -9.15
C SER A 54 19.61 10.19 -9.90
N TYR A 55 18.88 9.08 -9.74
CA TYR A 55 17.53 8.91 -10.27
C TYR A 55 16.56 8.50 -9.17
N LEU A 56 15.48 9.26 -9.00
CA LEU A 56 14.45 9.02 -8.00
C LEU A 56 13.12 8.71 -8.69
N MET A 57 12.54 7.57 -8.35
CA MET A 57 11.31 7.07 -8.96
C MET A 57 10.19 6.97 -7.93
N PHE A 58 9.04 7.54 -8.29
CA PHE A 58 7.85 7.60 -7.44
C PHE A 58 6.64 6.94 -8.13
N PRO A 59 5.65 6.42 -7.39
CA PRO A 59 4.52 5.72 -8.03
C PRO A 59 3.53 6.66 -8.72
N THR A 60 3.43 7.92 -8.31
CA THR A 60 2.43 8.88 -8.81
C THR A 60 3.03 10.23 -9.18
N SER A 61 2.39 10.94 -10.11
CA SER A 61 2.80 12.30 -10.49
C SER A 61 2.71 13.31 -9.33
N LEU A 62 1.75 13.11 -8.41
CA LEU A 62 1.64 13.94 -7.21
C LEU A 62 2.86 13.81 -6.29
N LEU A 63 3.38 12.59 -6.10
CA LEU A 63 4.58 12.38 -5.29
C LEU A 63 5.84 12.94 -5.95
N VAL A 64 5.92 12.92 -7.29
CA VAL A 64 6.99 13.60 -8.03
C VAL A 64 6.98 15.10 -7.75
N GLN A 65 5.82 15.76 -7.82
CA GLN A 65 5.70 17.19 -7.51
C GLN A 65 6.12 17.50 -6.08
N GLN A 66 5.63 16.71 -5.11
CA GLN A 66 6.01 16.89 -3.71
C GLN A 66 7.52 16.69 -3.48
N ALA A 67 8.14 15.73 -4.17
CA ALA A 67 9.58 15.50 -4.13
C ALA A 67 10.37 16.65 -4.75
N GLU A 68 9.92 17.17 -5.90
CA GLU A 68 10.48 18.36 -6.56
C GLU A 68 10.42 19.59 -5.65
N GLU A 69 9.26 19.90 -5.07
CA GLU A 69 9.11 21.05 -4.18
C GLU A 69 10.00 20.94 -2.95
N LYS A 70 10.09 19.75 -2.35
CA LYS A 70 10.99 19.49 -1.21
C LYS A 70 12.45 19.64 -1.62
N LEU A 71 12.85 19.10 -2.77
CA LEU A 71 14.21 19.23 -3.29
C LEU A 71 14.59 20.71 -3.49
N ARG A 72 13.71 21.51 -4.12
CA ARG A 72 13.92 22.96 -4.28
C ARG A 72 14.16 23.66 -2.94
N LYS A 73 13.33 23.36 -1.93
CA LYS A 73 13.48 23.91 -0.57
C LYS A 73 14.80 23.51 0.06
N PHE A 74 15.20 22.25 -0.08
CA PHE A 74 16.46 21.74 0.48
C PHE A 74 17.69 22.38 -0.18
N LEU A 75 17.71 22.49 -1.51
CA LEU A 75 18.79 23.13 -2.26
C LEU A 75 18.93 24.61 -1.88
N LYS A 76 17.80 25.34 -1.79
CA LYS A 76 17.79 26.74 -1.35
C LYS A 76 18.38 26.89 0.06
N LYS A 77 18.01 26.01 1.00
CA LYS A 77 18.50 26.05 2.38
C LYS A 77 20.01 25.73 2.48
N LEU A 78 20.53 24.91 1.58
CA LEU A 78 21.95 24.54 1.51
C LEU A 78 22.80 25.52 0.69
N ASN A 79 22.18 26.48 -0.01
CA ASN A 79 22.82 27.35 -0.99
C ASN A 79 23.63 26.57 -2.04
N LEU A 80 23.06 25.46 -2.55
CA LEU A 80 23.69 24.62 -3.57
C LEU A 80 23.02 24.82 -4.92
N ASN A 81 23.84 25.02 -5.95
CA ASN A 81 23.39 25.06 -7.34
C ASN A 81 23.54 23.66 -7.97
N ILE A 82 22.52 22.82 -7.81
CA ILE A 82 22.44 21.47 -8.38
C ILE A 82 21.33 21.46 -9.42
N ASN A 83 21.65 21.04 -10.64
CA ASN A 83 20.66 20.94 -11.70
C ASN A 83 19.84 19.65 -11.53
N PHE A 84 18.52 19.78 -11.56
CA PHE A 84 17.62 18.63 -11.49
C PHE A 84 16.43 18.79 -12.42
N LEU A 85 15.93 17.65 -12.92
CA LEU A 85 14.75 17.58 -13.77
C LEU A 85 13.68 16.75 -13.10
N ALA A 86 12.43 17.20 -13.21
CA ALA A 86 11.25 16.47 -12.74
C ALA A 86 10.26 16.30 -13.90
N TYR A 87 9.79 15.07 -14.14
CA TYR A 87 8.77 14.79 -15.15
C TYR A 87 7.51 14.22 -14.50
N HIS A 88 6.39 14.93 -14.65
CA HIS A 88 5.08 14.51 -14.16
C HIS A 88 3.93 14.94 -15.08
N SER A 89 2.77 14.29 -14.95
CA SER A 89 1.62 14.49 -15.86
C SER A 89 1.07 15.92 -15.86
N ALA A 90 1.19 16.66 -14.77
CA ALA A 90 0.69 18.04 -14.68
C ALA A 90 1.54 19.10 -15.41
N LEU A 91 2.71 18.75 -15.96
CA LEU A 91 3.47 19.68 -16.79
C LEU A 91 2.69 20.01 -18.07
N LYS A 92 2.78 21.27 -18.52
CA LYS A 92 2.25 21.69 -19.83
C LYS A 92 3.01 20.97 -20.95
N GLN A 93 2.40 20.83 -22.14
CA GLN A 93 3.02 20.07 -23.23
C GLN A 93 4.38 20.63 -23.67
N LYS A 94 4.52 21.95 -23.72
CA LYS A 94 5.81 22.61 -24.02
C LYS A 94 6.89 22.22 -22.99
N GLN A 95 6.57 22.31 -21.71
CA GLN A 95 7.48 21.94 -20.61
C GLN A 95 7.84 20.46 -20.64
N LYS A 96 6.88 19.57 -20.96
CA LYS A 96 7.15 18.14 -21.12
C LYS A 96 8.19 17.87 -22.19
N LYS A 97 8.08 18.55 -23.33
CA LYS A 97 9.04 18.43 -24.44
C LYS A 97 10.42 18.94 -24.01
N GLU A 98 10.50 20.12 -23.42
CA GLU A 98 11.76 20.70 -22.92
C GLU A 98 12.47 19.79 -21.92
N VAL A 99 11.73 19.23 -20.95
CA VAL A 99 12.28 18.30 -19.96
C VAL A 99 12.75 17.00 -20.62
N LEU A 100 12.01 16.45 -21.60
CA LEU A 100 12.42 15.25 -22.32
C LEU A 100 13.70 15.49 -23.14
N ASP A 101 13.79 16.62 -23.84
CA ASP A 101 14.96 16.99 -24.64
C ASP A 101 16.19 17.21 -23.74
N ALA A 102 16.01 17.76 -22.53
CA ALA A 102 17.07 17.90 -21.54
C ALA A 102 17.49 16.55 -20.91
N ILE A 103 16.54 15.61 -20.76
CA ILE A 103 16.82 14.24 -20.32
C ILE A 103 17.71 13.51 -21.34
N GLU A 104 17.36 13.61 -22.63
CA GLU A 104 18.13 12.97 -23.72
C GLU A 104 19.55 13.53 -23.83
N ARG A 105 19.71 14.85 -23.61
CA ARG A 105 21.00 15.54 -23.59
C ARG A 105 21.80 15.32 -22.29
N ASN A 106 21.27 14.56 -21.33
CA ASN A 106 21.92 14.28 -20.06
C ASN A 106 22.26 15.54 -19.22
N GLU A 107 21.51 16.62 -19.40
CA GLU A 107 21.71 17.94 -18.77
C GLU A 107 21.10 18.01 -17.36
N TYR A 108 21.51 17.11 -16.47
CA TYR A 108 21.02 17.07 -15.07
C TYR A 108 21.95 16.27 -14.15
N ASN A 109 21.90 16.59 -12.86
CA ASN A 109 22.53 15.79 -11.80
C ASN A 109 21.52 14.86 -11.13
N ILE A 110 20.27 15.32 -10.98
CA ILE A 110 19.20 14.57 -10.33
C ILE A 110 17.98 14.49 -11.27
N LEU A 111 17.48 13.28 -11.51
CA LEU A 111 16.25 13.04 -12.25
C LEU A 111 15.16 12.55 -11.29
N ILE A 112 13.95 13.10 -11.41
CA ILE A 112 12.78 12.70 -10.63
C ILE A 112 11.63 12.38 -11.57
N THR A 113 11.13 11.15 -11.57
CA THR A 113 10.02 10.77 -12.44
C THR A 113 9.08 9.77 -11.77
N THR A 114 8.02 9.39 -12.51
CA THR A 114 7.17 8.29 -12.10
C THR A 114 7.72 6.93 -12.53
N ASN A 115 7.37 5.85 -11.83
CA ASN A 115 7.67 4.48 -12.27
C ASN A 115 7.21 4.21 -13.72
N HIS A 116 6.09 4.80 -14.13
CA HIS A 116 5.54 4.68 -15.48
C HIS A 116 6.39 5.39 -16.54
N PHE A 117 7.06 6.48 -16.18
CA PHE A 117 7.95 7.18 -17.07
C PHE A 117 9.09 6.28 -17.55
N LEU A 118 9.72 5.53 -16.63
CA LEU A 118 10.76 4.56 -16.97
C LEU A 118 10.25 3.51 -17.98
N VAL A 119 9.01 3.07 -17.84
CA VAL A 119 8.45 2.07 -18.77
C VAL A 119 8.38 2.64 -20.19
N LYS A 120 7.90 3.88 -20.33
CA LYS A 120 7.65 4.51 -21.63
C LYS A 120 8.88 5.13 -22.29
N ASN A 121 9.81 5.67 -21.51
CA ASN A 121 10.89 6.54 -21.99
C ASN A 121 12.28 6.01 -21.63
N PHE A 122 12.42 4.70 -21.37
CA PHE A 122 13.72 4.11 -21.03
C PHE A 122 14.81 4.44 -22.07
N GLU A 123 14.49 4.31 -23.36
CA GLU A 123 15.39 4.59 -24.48
C GLU A 123 15.86 6.05 -24.55
N LYS A 124 15.17 6.97 -23.86
CA LYS A 124 15.56 8.39 -23.81
C LYS A 124 16.59 8.67 -22.71
N ILE A 125 16.88 7.69 -21.85
CA ILE A 125 17.81 7.81 -20.73
C ILE A 125 19.14 7.17 -21.14
N ASN A 126 20.04 7.97 -21.71
CA ASN A 126 21.29 7.52 -22.32
C ASN A 126 22.47 7.49 -21.34
N GLN A 127 22.23 7.22 -20.05
CA GLN A 127 23.27 7.24 -19.03
C GLN A 127 23.01 6.25 -17.91
N SER A 128 24.10 5.86 -17.24
CA SER A 128 24.04 5.18 -15.95
C SER A 128 23.94 6.18 -14.79
N PHE A 129 23.51 5.68 -13.64
CA PHE A 129 23.33 6.43 -12.42
C PHE A 129 24.15 5.81 -11.30
N ASP A 130 24.79 6.67 -10.50
CA ASP A 130 25.51 6.25 -9.29
C ASP A 130 24.57 5.92 -8.14
N PHE A 131 23.35 6.49 -8.15
CA PHE A 131 22.34 6.26 -7.12
C PHE A 131 20.95 6.21 -7.74
N VAL A 132 20.20 5.16 -7.43
CA VAL A 132 18.79 5.03 -7.78
C VAL A 132 17.97 4.80 -6.53
N PHE A 133 16.97 5.64 -6.31
CA PHE A 133 15.99 5.51 -5.24
C PHE A 133 14.62 5.19 -5.81
N VAL A 134 13.95 4.18 -5.27
CA VAL A 134 12.60 3.79 -5.70
C VAL A 134 11.67 3.82 -4.50
N ASP A 135 10.72 4.75 -4.50
CA ASP A 135 9.87 5.04 -3.34
C ASP A 135 8.78 3.97 -3.09
N ASP A 136 8.27 3.35 -4.15
CA ASP A 136 7.27 2.28 -4.11
C ASP A 136 7.68 1.10 -4.99
N VAL A 137 8.17 0.05 -4.32
CA VAL A 137 8.56 -1.22 -4.94
C VAL A 137 7.38 -1.90 -5.63
N ASP A 138 6.18 -1.83 -5.06
CA ASP A 138 5.06 -2.62 -5.53
C ASP A 138 4.55 -2.13 -6.88
N SER A 139 4.48 -0.80 -7.04
CA SER A 139 4.16 -0.22 -8.33
C SER A 139 5.26 -0.47 -9.36
N PHE A 140 6.53 -0.52 -8.93
CA PHE A 140 7.67 -0.75 -9.81
C PHE A 140 7.72 -2.20 -10.32
N LEU A 141 7.47 -3.19 -9.47
CA LEU A 141 7.56 -4.62 -9.79
C LEU A 141 6.38 -5.19 -10.58
N LYS A 142 5.40 -4.36 -10.98
CA LYS A 142 4.30 -4.80 -11.87
C LYS A 142 4.79 -5.40 -13.19
N SER A 143 5.99 -5.03 -13.65
CA SER A 143 6.63 -5.61 -14.83
C SER A 143 8.03 -6.11 -14.48
N SER A 144 8.31 -7.38 -14.82
CA SER A 144 9.64 -7.97 -14.65
C SER A 144 10.71 -7.29 -15.53
N LYS A 145 10.30 -6.66 -16.65
CA LYS A 145 11.20 -5.89 -17.53
C LYS A 145 11.80 -4.67 -16.82
N ASN A 146 11.13 -4.14 -15.79
CA ASN A 146 11.67 -3.01 -15.02
C ASN A 146 12.93 -3.41 -14.25
N ILE A 147 13.08 -4.68 -13.90
CA ILE A 147 14.29 -5.21 -13.23
C ILE A 147 15.49 -5.10 -14.19
N ASP A 148 15.31 -5.42 -15.47
CA ASP A 148 16.38 -5.28 -16.47
C ASP A 148 16.77 -3.82 -16.65
N LYS A 149 15.76 -2.96 -16.81
CA LYS A 149 15.94 -1.52 -17.01
C LYS A 149 16.73 -0.90 -15.86
N ILE A 150 16.39 -1.20 -14.61
CA ILE A 150 17.10 -0.59 -13.46
C ILE A 150 18.53 -1.12 -13.32
N ILE A 151 18.77 -2.40 -13.63
CA ILE A 151 20.13 -2.95 -13.64
C ILE A 151 20.97 -2.27 -14.72
N LYS A 152 20.42 -2.07 -15.92
CA LYS A 152 21.07 -1.31 -17.00
C LYS A 152 21.36 0.14 -16.60
N LEU A 153 20.40 0.82 -15.98
CA LEU A 153 20.60 2.18 -15.45
C LEU A 153 21.64 2.27 -14.34
N LEU A 154 21.95 1.17 -13.65
CA LEU A 154 23.00 1.11 -12.64
C LEU A 154 24.35 0.68 -13.23
N GLY A 155 24.47 0.58 -14.56
CA GLY A 155 25.70 0.21 -15.27
C GLY A 155 25.86 -1.28 -15.56
N GLY A 156 24.82 -2.09 -15.38
CA GLY A 156 24.84 -3.51 -15.75
C GLY A 156 24.64 -3.72 -17.25
N ASN A 157 25.38 -4.66 -17.86
CA ASN A 157 25.20 -5.04 -19.26
C ASN A 157 24.34 -6.32 -19.40
N GLU A 158 24.08 -6.75 -20.63
CA GLU A 158 23.27 -7.95 -20.91
C GLU A 158 23.95 -9.23 -20.44
N GLU A 159 25.28 -9.33 -20.62
CA GLU A 159 26.10 -10.44 -20.10
C GLU A 159 25.90 -10.62 -18.57
N LEU A 160 25.90 -9.53 -17.79
CA LEU A 160 25.69 -9.59 -16.34
C LEU A 160 24.29 -10.09 -15.98
N LEU A 161 23.27 -9.66 -16.73
CA LEU A 161 21.89 -10.10 -16.54
C LEU A 161 21.75 -11.60 -16.82
N GLU A 162 22.37 -12.09 -17.89
CA GLU A 162 22.38 -13.50 -18.24
C GLU A 162 23.07 -14.35 -17.16
N VAL A 163 24.27 -13.95 -16.72
CA VAL A 163 25.01 -14.63 -15.66
C VAL A 163 24.20 -14.67 -14.35
N GLY A 164 23.57 -13.55 -13.99
CA GLY A 164 22.67 -13.50 -12.83
C GLY A 164 21.47 -14.45 -12.95
N MET A 165 20.89 -14.56 -14.15
CA MET A 165 19.77 -15.47 -14.42
C MET A 165 20.18 -16.94 -14.38
N LYS A 166 21.33 -17.31 -14.96
CA LYS A 166 21.89 -18.68 -14.87
C LYS A 166 22.04 -19.12 -13.41
N LYS A 167 22.57 -18.25 -12.56
CA LYS A 167 22.71 -18.51 -11.12
C LYS A 167 21.36 -18.75 -10.42
N ILE A 168 20.33 -17.99 -10.78
CA ILE A 168 18.97 -18.18 -10.24
C ILE A 168 18.35 -19.50 -10.68
N SER A 169 18.63 -19.93 -11.92
CA SER A 169 18.23 -21.22 -12.48
C SER A 169 19.05 -22.40 -11.92
N LYS A 170 20.08 -22.13 -11.10
CA LYS A 170 21.06 -23.11 -10.58
C LYS A 170 21.87 -23.79 -11.68
N GLU A 171 22.06 -23.12 -12.81
CA GLU A 171 22.99 -23.58 -13.84
C GLU A 171 24.42 -23.39 -13.34
N LYS A 172 25.31 -24.33 -13.71
CA LYS A 172 26.72 -24.27 -13.31
C LYS A 172 27.40 -23.12 -14.03
N LEU A 173 27.92 -22.16 -13.26
CA LEU A 173 28.70 -21.06 -13.79
C LEU A 173 30.12 -21.52 -14.11
N ASN A 174 30.75 -20.90 -15.10
CA ASN A 174 32.17 -21.06 -15.34
C ASN A 174 33.00 -20.07 -14.48
N ALA A 175 34.32 -20.28 -14.41
CA ALA A 175 35.22 -19.46 -13.58
C ALA A 175 35.18 -17.96 -13.93
N ARG A 176 34.95 -17.60 -15.20
CA ARG A 176 34.82 -16.20 -15.63
C ARG A 176 33.52 -15.58 -15.12
N GLU A 177 32.41 -16.31 -15.22
CA GLU A 177 31.09 -15.88 -14.75
C GLU A 177 31.05 -15.75 -13.21
N GLU A 178 31.69 -16.67 -12.48
CA GLU A 178 31.84 -16.57 -11.02
C GLU A 178 32.64 -15.34 -10.61
N LYS A 179 33.81 -15.13 -11.23
CA LYS A 179 34.65 -13.97 -10.99
C LYS A 179 33.93 -12.66 -11.31
N MET A 180 33.15 -12.62 -12.40
CA MET A 180 32.35 -11.46 -12.79
C MET A 180 31.32 -11.09 -11.72
N LEU A 181 30.58 -12.08 -11.19
CA LEU A 181 29.63 -11.85 -10.10
C LEU A 181 30.32 -11.41 -8.81
N GLU A 182 31.46 -12.00 -8.48
CA GLU A 182 32.24 -11.66 -7.29
C GLU A 182 32.81 -10.25 -7.38
N GLU A 183 33.35 -9.84 -8.53
CA GLU A 183 33.82 -8.47 -8.78
C GLU A 183 32.69 -7.45 -8.60
N VAL A 184 31.50 -7.72 -9.12
CA VAL A 184 30.34 -6.84 -8.97
C VAL A 184 29.96 -6.71 -7.49
N ARG A 185 29.96 -7.81 -6.73
CA ARG A 185 29.62 -7.81 -5.30
C ARG A 185 30.67 -7.12 -4.42
N GLN A 186 31.95 -7.39 -4.64
CA GLN A 186 33.04 -6.89 -3.80
C GLN A 186 33.41 -5.45 -4.14
N LYS A 187 33.46 -5.09 -5.43
CA LYS A 187 33.93 -3.78 -5.88
C LYS A 187 32.79 -2.76 -6.08
N GLN A 188 31.52 -3.17 -5.95
CA GLN A 188 30.34 -2.33 -6.19
C GLN A 188 30.50 -1.50 -7.48
N LYS A 189 30.85 -2.15 -8.61
CA LYS A 189 30.97 -1.46 -9.91
C LYS A 189 29.64 -0.88 -10.41
N LEU A 190 28.52 -1.41 -9.91
CA LEU A 190 27.18 -0.89 -10.20
C LEU A 190 26.86 0.30 -9.31
N GLY A 191 25.97 1.17 -9.80
CA GLY A 191 25.36 2.20 -8.97
C GLY A 191 24.64 1.63 -7.75
N LEU A 192 24.40 2.50 -6.76
CA LEU A 192 23.74 2.15 -5.52
C LEU A 192 22.21 2.16 -5.69
N LEU A 193 21.55 1.07 -5.31
CA LEU A 193 20.10 0.92 -5.38
C LEU A 193 19.48 0.91 -3.99
N VAL A 194 18.53 1.82 -3.75
CA VAL A 194 17.71 1.84 -2.53
C VAL A 194 16.24 1.73 -2.89
N PHE A 195 15.60 0.70 -2.35
CA PHE A 195 14.15 0.53 -2.41
C PHE A 195 13.51 0.98 -1.10
N SER A 196 12.41 1.71 -1.18
CA SER A 196 11.52 1.97 -0.05
C SER A 196 10.46 0.88 0.02
N SER A 197 10.56 0.01 1.04
CA SER A 197 9.69 -1.14 1.41
C SER A 197 8.99 -1.93 0.29
N ALA A 198 9.13 -3.26 0.33
CA ALA A 198 8.34 -4.17 -0.50
C ALA A 198 7.21 -4.81 0.31
N THR A 199 6.01 -4.96 -0.26
CA THR A 199 4.99 -5.83 0.34
C THR A 199 5.18 -7.28 -0.12
N ALA A 200 4.65 -8.25 0.64
CA ALA A 200 4.77 -9.68 0.30
C ALA A 200 4.19 -10.05 -1.07
N LYS A 201 3.28 -9.24 -1.62
CA LYS A 201 2.47 -9.60 -2.80
C LYS A 201 3.27 -9.75 -4.10
N GLN A 202 4.44 -9.11 -4.21
CA GLN A 202 5.17 -9.00 -5.49
C GLN A 202 6.30 -10.02 -5.68
N ARG A 203 6.50 -10.98 -4.77
CA ARG A 203 7.53 -12.06 -4.90
C ARG A 203 7.25 -13.10 -6.01
N ARG A 204 6.39 -12.79 -6.98
CA ARG A 204 5.88 -13.76 -7.97
C ARG A 204 6.87 -14.12 -9.08
N THR A 205 7.96 -13.37 -9.25
CA THR A 205 8.95 -13.63 -10.32
C THR A 205 10.28 -14.09 -9.73
N LYS A 206 10.87 -15.14 -10.33
CA LYS A 206 12.24 -15.59 -9.99
C LYS A 206 13.27 -14.47 -10.19
N LYS A 207 12.99 -13.55 -11.13
CA LYS A 207 13.86 -12.45 -11.55
C LYS A 207 14.17 -11.44 -10.44
N ILE A 208 13.31 -11.31 -9.43
CA ILE A 208 13.58 -10.49 -8.23
C ILE A 208 14.84 -10.94 -7.49
N ARG A 209 15.20 -12.23 -7.59
CA ARG A 209 16.43 -12.76 -6.99
C ARG A 209 17.70 -12.16 -7.60
N LEU A 210 17.63 -11.48 -8.76
CA LEU A 210 18.76 -10.73 -9.31
C LEU A 210 19.26 -9.66 -8.35
N PHE A 211 18.38 -9.05 -7.54
CA PHE A 211 18.83 -8.08 -6.54
C PHE A 211 19.74 -8.71 -5.48
N ARG A 212 19.42 -9.93 -5.05
CA ARG A 212 20.30 -10.68 -4.15
C ARG A 212 21.58 -11.06 -4.86
N GLU A 213 21.47 -11.58 -6.08
CA GLU A 213 22.65 -12.11 -6.77
C GLU A 213 23.63 -11.03 -7.21
N LEU A 214 23.15 -9.84 -7.59
CA LEU A 214 23.97 -8.74 -8.12
C LEU A 214 24.29 -7.66 -7.07
N PHE A 215 23.35 -7.34 -6.19
CA PHE A 215 23.48 -6.23 -5.24
C PHE A 215 23.58 -6.67 -3.78
N GLY A 216 23.47 -7.96 -3.49
CA GLY A 216 23.65 -8.51 -2.15
C GLY A 216 22.51 -8.21 -1.17
N PHE A 217 21.31 -7.87 -1.65
CA PHE A 217 20.15 -7.64 -0.79
C PHE A 217 18.89 -8.33 -1.31
N GLU A 218 18.01 -8.71 -0.40
CA GLU A 218 16.66 -9.14 -0.71
C GLU A 218 15.65 -8.04 -0.41
N LEU A 219 14.53 -8.06 -1.13
CA LEU A 219 13.41 -7.20 -0.83
C LEU A 219 12.74 -7.67 0.47
N GLY A 220 13.07 -6.96 1.55
CA GLY A 220 12.52 -7.22 2.88
C GLY A 220 11.00 -7.06 2.93
N PHE A 221 10.36 -7.94 3.66
CA PHE A 221 8.93 -7.89 3.96
C PHE A 221 8.69 -6.93 5.12
N LYS A 222 7.61 -6.15 5.04
CA LYS A 222 7.16 -5.32 6.13
C LYS A 222 5.72 -5.71 6.50
N PRO A 223 5.46 -6.19 7.73
CA PRO A 223 4.13 -6.07 8.31
C PRO A 223 3.85 -4.58 8.57
N GLU A 224 2.79 -4.05 7.96
CA GLU A 224 2.45 -2.62 7.99
C GLU A 224 1.79 -2.16 9.30
N PHE A 225 1.75 -2.99 10.33
CA PHE A 225 0.83 -2.83 11.45
C PHE A 225 1.53 -2.30 12.70
N LEU A 226 2.22 -1.16 12.62
CA LEU A 226 2.46 -0.38 13.84
C LEU A 226 1.28 0.57 14.01
N ARG A 227 0.36 0.24 14.91
CA ARG A 227 -0.82 1.05 15.21
C ARG A 227 -0.81 1.45 16.69
N ASN A 228 -1.09 2.73 16.94
CA ASN A 228 -1.51 3.20 18.25
C ASN A 228 -2.91 3.81 18.06
N ILE A 229 -3.92 2.95 17.94
CA ILE A 229 -5.29 3.36 17.60
C ILE A 229 -6.25 2.76 18.61
N GLU A 230 -7.08 3.61 19.22
CA GLU A 230 -8.22 3.15 19.99
C GLU A 230 -9.35 2.76 19.02
N ASP A 231 -9.70 1.48 19.04
CA ASP A 231 -10.77 0.91 18.22
C ASP A 231 -12.06 0.84 19.04
N ILE A 232 -13.05 1.67 18.70
CA ILE A 232 -14.33 1.76 19.40
C ILE A 232 -15.46 1.33 18.48
N TYR A 233 -16.43 0.59 18.99
CA TYR A 233 -17.67 0.29 18.28
C TYR A 233 -18.87 0.97 18.92
N VAL A 234 -19.87 1.28 18.09
CA VAL A 234 -21.13 1.86 18.53
C VAL A 234 -22.28 1.08 17.93
N GLU A 235 -23.13 0.55 18.80
CA GLU A 235 -24.37 -0.09 18.38
C GLU A 235 -25.42 0.94 17.98
N ILE A 236 -26.27 0.55 17.03
CA ILE A 236 -27.40 1.34 16.56
C ILE A 236 -28.70 0.58 16.79
N LYS A 237 -29.80 1.33 16.93
CA LYS A 237 -31.11 0.75 17.27
C LYS A 237 -31.70 -0.08 16.13
N ASP A 238 -31.44 0.32 14.90
CA ASP A 238 -31.87 -0.39 13.69
C ASP A 238 -30.78 -0.35 12.61
N GLU A 239 -30.76 -1.36 11.72
CA GLU A 239 -29.77 -1.49 10.64
C GLU A 239 -30.03 -0.50 9.46
N SER A 240 -30.87 0.53 9.64
CA SER A 240 -31.25 1.42 8.53
C SER A 240 -30.14 2.40 8.18
N LYS A 241 -30.09 2.75 6.89
CA LYS A 241 -29.24 3.84 6.38
C LYS A 241 -29.47 5.16 7.12
N LYS A 242 -30.69 5.41 7.65
CA LYS A 242 -31.02 6.64 8.35
C LYS A 242 -30.31 6.69 9.71
N GLU A 243 -30.40 5.61 10.47
CA GLU A 243 -29.76 5.52 11.79
C GLU A 243 -28.23 5.59 11.69
N ILE A 244 -27.64 4.93 10.67
CA ILE A 244 -26.21 5.09 10.37
C ILE A 244 -25.85 6.57 10.13
N LYS A 245 -26.63 7.27 9.30
CA LYS A 245 -26.40 8.70 9.00
C LYS A 245 -26.53 9.59 10.25
N GLU A 246 -27.51 9.32 11.11
CA GLU A 246 -27.69 10.05 12.38
C GLU A 246 -26.54 9.80 13.34
N LYS A 247 -26.10 8.54 13.48
CA LYS A 247 -25.01 8.21 14.39
C LYS A 247 -23.67 8.78 13.93
N VAL A 248 -23.38 8.73 12.63
CA VAL A 248 -22.20 9.38 12.05
C VAL A 248 -22.22 10.89 12.32
N LEU A 249 -23.37 11.55 12.13
CA LEU A 249 -23.52 12.98 12.43
C LEU A 249 -23.22 13.31 13.90
N GLU A 250 -23.73 12.50 14.84
CA GLU A 250 -23.47 12.67 16.28
C GLU A 250 -21.97 12.58 16.58
N LEU A 251 -21.30 11.55 16.05
CA LEU A 251 -19.87 11.33 16.26
C LEU A 251 -19.02 12.47 15.69
N VAL A 252 -19.31 12.92 14.45
CA VAL A 252 -18.56 14.03 13.83
C VAL A 252 -18.74 15.33 14.60
N LYS A 253 -19.95 15.62 15.12
CA LYS A 253 -20.18 16.81 15.96
C LYS A 253 -19.33 16.84 17.23
N LYS A 254 -19.07 15.67 17.84
CA LYS A 254 -18.23 15.56 19.05
C LYS A 254 -16.74 15.66 18.72
N LEU A 255 -16.31 15.08 17.60
CA LEU A 255 -14.88 14.94 17.27
C LEU A 255 -14.30 16.13 16.49
N GLY A 256 -15.14 16.91 15.79
CA GLY A 256 -14.71 18.10 15.06
C GLY A 256 -14.00 17.79 13.75
N ASN A 257 -13.00 18.59 13.39
CA ASN A 257 -12.32 18.51 12.09
C ASN A 257 -11.33 17.33 12.00
N GLY A 258 -10.90 16.99 10.78
CA GLY A 258 -9.84 16.00 10.54
C GLY A 258 -10.35 14.55 10.50
N GLY A 259 -11.64 14.35 10.22
CA GLY A 259 -12.25 13.03 10.15
C GLY A 259 -12.20 12.40 8.76
N LEU A 260 -12.02 11.09 8.71
CA LEU A 260 -12.25 10.28 7.52
C LEU A 260 -13.46 9.39 7.75
N ILE A 261 -14.43 9.41 6.85
CA ILE A 261 -15.61 8.56 6.92
C ILE A 261 -15.54 7.49 5.84
N PHE A 262 -15.66 6.24 6.25
CA PHE A 262 -15.55 5.08 5.39
C PHE A 262 -16.88 4.34 5.31
N VAL A 263 -17.42 4.26 4.10
CA VAL A 263 -18.64 3.52 3.80
C VAL A 263 -18.28 2.08 3.38
N PRO A 264 -18.97 1.05 3.89
CA PRO A 264 -18.77 -0.33 3.44
C PRO A 264 -18.92 -0.47 1.93
N SER A 265 -18.08 -1.30 1.31
CA SER A 265 -18.15 -1.57 -0.13
C SER A 265 -19.53 -2.11 -0.56
N ALA A 266 -20.25 -2.77 0.34
CA ALA A 266 -21.63 -3.22 0.15
C ALA A 266 -22.66 -2.08 -0.08
N LEU A 267 -22.47 -0.91 0.55
CA LEU A 267 -23.37 0.24 0.40
C LEU A 267 -23.00 1.15 -0.78
N GLY A 268 -21.75 1.04 -1.25
CA GLY A 268 -21.29 1.66 -2.49
C GLY A 268 -21.14 3.19 -2.46
N THR A 269 -20.82 3.75 -3.62
CA THR A 269 -20.59 5.20 -3.81
C THR A 269 -21.88 6.03 -3.69
N GLU A 270 -23.03 5.42 -3.96
CA GLU A 270 -24.35 6.08 -3.80
C GLU A 270 -24.55 6.51 -2.35
N PHE A 271 -24.28 5.62 -1.39
CA PHE A 271 -24.40 5.98 0.02
C PHE A 271 -23.34 7.00 0.47
N CYS A 272 -22.16 7.01 -0.13
CA CYS A 272 -21.20 8.11 0.11
C CYS A 272 -21.78 9.47 -0.27
N LYS A 273 -22.44 9.57 -1.44
CA LYS A 273 -23.09 10.81 -1.90
C LYS A 273 -24.27 11.20 -1.01
N GLU A 274 -25.11 10.22 -0.63
CA GLU A 274 -26.20 10.45 0.31
C GLU A 274 -25.69 11.01 1.65
N LEU A 275 -24.59 10.47 2.17
CA LEU A 275 -23.99 10.88 3.44
C LEU A 275 -23.35 12.27 3.34
N ASP A 276 -22.69 12.57 2.21
CA ASP A 276 -22.13 13.88 1.89
C ASP A 276 -23.21 14.98 1.93
N GLU A 277 -24.29 14.78 1.17
CA GLU A 277 -25.43 15.71 1.14
C GLU A 277 -26.10 15.85 2.51
N TRP A 278 -26.26 14.73 3.24
CA TRP A 278 -26.87 14.73 4.56
C TRP A 278 -26.06 15.53 5.59
N LEU A 279 -24.74 15.33 5.63
CA LEU A 279 -23.85 16.04 6.55
C LEU A 279 -23.79 17.53 6.23
N ASN A 280 -23.70 17.90 4.94
CA ASN A 280 -23.72 19.31 4.52
C ASN A 280 -25.03 20.00 4.88
N LYS A 281 -26.19 19.36 4.66
CA LYS A 281 -27.50 19.88 5.10
C LYS A 281 -27.60 20.11 6.61
N LYS A 282 -26.81 19.38 7.40
CA LYS A 282 -26.75 19.48 8.86
C LYS A 282 -25.59 20.36 9.37
N GLY A 283 -24.95 21.11 8.46
CA GLY A 283 -23.91 22.10 8.79
C GLY A 283 -22.50 21.54 8.93
N ILE A 284 -22.27 20.26 8.61
CA ILE A 284 -20.93 19.66 8.59
C ILE A 284 -20.38 19.73 7.16
N LYS A 285 -19.25 20.43 6.98
CA LYS A 285 -18.58 20.52 5.68
C LYS A 285 -17.94 19.19 5.32
N ALA A 286 -18.68 18.36 4.60
CA ALA A 286 -18.23 17.06 4.12
C ALA A 286 -17.93 17.10 2.61
N TRP A 287 -17.10 16.17 2.15
CA TRP A 287 -16.84 15.96 0.73
C TRP A 287 -16.61 14.49 0.40
N HIS A 288 -17.34 13.95 -0.58
CA HIS A 288 -17.11 12.62 -1.12
C HIS A 288 -15.87 12.59 -2.04
N TYR A 289 -14.82 11.94 -1.57
CA TYR A 289 -13.52 11.87 -2.23
C TYR A 289 -13.43 10.67 -3.19
N GLU A 290 -13.99 10.85 -4.39
CA GLU A 290 -14.05 9.79 -5.42
C GLU A 290 -12.71 9.59 -6.15
N LYS A 291 -11.98 10.67 -6.41
CA LYS A 291 -10.74 10.67 -7.22
C LYS A 291 -9.65 11.52 -6.55
N PRO A 292 -8.37 11.21 -6.81
CA PRO A 292 -7.27 12.04 -6.32
C PRO A 292 -7.39 13.49 -6.83
N ASP A 293 -7.57 14.43 -5.92
CA ASP A 293 -7.63 15.86 -6.22
C ASP A 293 -6.77 16.64 -5.20
N ALA A 294 -5.70 17.24 -5.69
CA ALA A 294 -4.76 18.01 -4.87
C ALA A 294 -5.40 19.25 -4.24
N LYS A 295 -6.39 19.86 -4.91
CA LYS A 295 -7.08 21.05 -4.39
C LYS A 295 -7.90 20.68 -3.15
N ILE A 296 -8.69 19.60 -3.24
CA ILE A 296 -9.50 19.11 -2.12
C ILE A 296 -8.61 18.66 -0.95
N ILE A 297 -7.48 18.00 -1.22
CA ILE A 297 -6.51 17.63 -0.18
C ILE A 297 -6.00 18.87 0.57
N GLU A 298 -5.62 19.93 -0.14
CA GLU A 298 -5.14 21.17 0.47
C GLU A 298 -6.24 21.93 1.20
N GLU A 299 -7.47 21.94 0.68
CA GLU A 299 -8.63 22.50 1.36
C GLU A 299 -8.95 21.76 2.67
N PHE A 300 -8.90 20.43 2.66
CA PHE A 300 -9.04 19.60 3.86
C PHE A 300 -7.91 19.89 4.87
N ARG A 301 -6.66 19.98 4.41
CA ARG A 301 -5.50 20.32 5.24
C ARG A 301 -5.62 21.70 5.89
N LYS A 302 -6.23 22.67 5.21
CA LYS A 302 -6.52 24.01 5.73
C LYS A 302 -7.75 24.07 6.66
N GLY A 303 -8.45 22.95 6.85
CA GLY A 303 -9.66 22.87 7.68
C GLY A 303 -10.92 23.42 7.00
N MET A 304 -10.92 23.57 5.66
CA MET A 304 -12.13 23.99 4.93
C MET A 304 -13.20 22.90 4.91
N PHE A 305 -12.78 21.63 4.90
CA PHE A 305 -13.66 20.47 5.11
C PHE A 305 -13.41 19.87 6.49
N THR A 306 -14.49 19.54 7.19
CA THR A 306 -14.45 18.85 8.49
C THR A 306 -14.10 17.38 8.29
N VAL A 307 -14.72 16.74 7.28
CA VAL A 307 -14.55 15.32 6.98
C VAL A 307 -14.47 15.03 5.48
N LEU A 308 -13.72 13.99 5.12
CA LEU A 308 -13.74 13.39 3.78
C LEU A 308 -14.43 12.03 3.84
N ILE A 309 -15.23 11.71 2.82
CA ILE A 309 -16.00 10.46 2.74
C ILE A 309 -15.45 9.61 1.60
N GLY A 310 -15.30 8.30 1.82
CA GLY A 310 -14.88 7.35 0.79
C GLY A 310 -15.28 5.92 1.12
N ILE A 311 -15.00 4.98 0.22
CA ILE A 311 -15.29 3.56 0.46
C ILE A 311 -14.19 2.93 1.33
N ALA A 312 -14.59 2.06 2.27
CA ALA A 312 -13.73 1.15 3.03
C ALA A 312 -13.23 0.03 2.10
N SER A 313 -12.26 0.33 1.23
CA SER A 313 -11.68 -0.64 0.29
C SER A 313 -10.23 -0.30 -0.01
N TYR A 314 -9.40 -1.32 -0.24
CA TYR A 314 -8.01 -1.12 -0.66
C TYR A 314 -7.83 -0.37 -1.99
N LYS A 315 -8.90 -0.26 -2.80
CA LYS A 315 -8.92 0.51 -4.05
C LYS A 315 -9.26 1.98 -3.84
N SER A 316 -9.81 2.34 -2.69
CA SER A 316 -10.24 3.70 -2.38
C SER A 316 -9.02 4.63 -2.25
N PRO A 317 -8.98 5.75 -2.99
CA PRO A 317 -7.92 6.76 -2.82
C PRO A 317 -7.84 7.33 -1.40
N LEU A 318 -8.97 7.33 -0.67
CA LEU A 318 -9.01 7.81 0.71
C LEU A 318 -8.36 6.81 1.68
N ALA A 319 -8.63 5.51 1.48
CA ALA A 319 -8.01 4.45 2.27
C ALA A 319 -6.55 4.17 1.83
N ARG A 320 -6.17 4.61 0.63
CA ARG A 320 -4.82 4.44 0.05
C ARG A 320 -4.34 5.71 -0.66
N GLY A 321 -3.30 6.33 -0.12
CA GLY A 321 -2.59 7.42 -0.79
C GLY A 321 -2.78 8.80 -0.17
N LEU A 322 -3.61 8.92 0.86
CA LEU A 322 -3.66 10.11 1.70
C LEU A 322 -2.64 10.00 2.84
N ASP A 323 -1.73 10.97 2.90
CA ASP A 323 -0.67 11.06 3.92
C ASP A 323 -0.67 12.47 4.54
N LEU A 324 -1.64 12.71 5.42
CA LEU A 324 -1.80 13.97 6.18
C LEU A 324 -1.80 13.68 7.70
N PRO A 325 -0.70 13.15 8.26
CA PRO A 325 -0.63 12.76 9.66
C PRO A 325 -0.81 13.93 10.64
N GLU A 326 -0.64 15.18 10.21
CA GLU A 326 -0.90 16.37 11.02
C GLU A 326 -2.38 16.81 11.04
N THR A 327 -3.19 16.30 10.11
CA THR A 327 -4.60 16.71 9.93
C THR A 327 -5.56 15.60 10.32
N ILE A 328 -5.30 14.36 9.93
CA ILE A 328 -6.21 13.23 10.11
C ILE A 328 -6.19 12.77 11.57
N ARG A 329 -7.30 12.94 12.29
CA ARG A 329 -7.42 12.61 13.72
C ARG A 329 -8.12 11.28 13.94
N TYR A 330 -9.21 11.03 13.22
CA TYR A 330 -10.07 9.89 13.46
C TYR A 330 -10.68 9.31 12.17
N ALA A 331 -11.10 8.06 12.23
CA ALA A 331 -11.82 7.37 11.17
C ALA A 331 -13.17 6.89 11.71
N ILE A 332 -14.25 7.12 10.97
CA ILE A 332 -15.59 6.60 11.26
C ILE A 332 -15.99 5.65 10.15
N PHE A 333 -16.30 4.41 10.48
CA PHE A 333 -16.90 3.45 9.57
C PHE A 333 -18.43 3.56 9.67
N ALA A 334 -19.05 4.09 8.62
CA ALA A 334 -20.49 4.26 8.48
C ALA A 334 -21.16 2.91 8.13
N GLY A 335 -21.04 1.96 9.05
CA GLY A 335 -21.32 0.55 8.86
C GLY A 335 -20.04 -0.29 8.87
N ILE A 336 -20.17 -1.58 9.15
CA ILE A 336 -19.05 -2.51 9.26
C ILE A 336 -18.42 -2.73 7.87
N PRO A 337 -17.10 -2.60 7.72
CA PRO A 337 -16.39 -2.91 6.48
C PRO A 337 -16.69 -4.33 6.01
N ARG A 338 -17.46 -4.42 4.92
CA ARG A 338 -17.89 -5.69 4.36
C ARG A 338 -18.11 -5.57 2.86
N SER A 339 -18.05 -6.74 2.22
CA SER A 339 -18.40 -6.93 0.81
C SER A 339 -19.55 -7.93 0.72
N GLU A 340 -20.39 -7.77 -0.30
CA GLU A 340 -21.42 -8.75 -0.65
C GLU A 340 -20.96 -9.55 -1.87
N ILE A 341 -20.88 -10.87 -1.71
CA ILE A 341 -20.42 -11.80 -2.76
C ILE A 341 -21.63 -12.62 -3.22
N SER A 342 -21.98 -12.52 -4.49
CA SER A 342 -23.05 -13.34 -5.08
C SER A 342 -22.62 -14.81 -5.15
N LEU A 343 -23.53 -15.72 -4.78
CA LEU A 343 -23.36 -17.18 -4.90
C LEU A 343 -23.66 -17.67 -6.32
N SER A 344 -23.15 -16.96 -7.32
CA SER A 344 -23.32 -17.29 -8.74
C SER A 344 -22.16 -18.18 -9.20
N ILE A 345 -22.27 -19.49 -8.94
CA ILE A 345 -21.22 -20.47 -9.26
C ILE A 345 -21.00 -20.58 -10.77
N GLU A 346 -22.04 -20.36 -11.57
CA GLU A 346 -22.00 -20.52 -13.04
C GLU A 346 -21.15 -19.46 -13.76
N THR A 347 -20.59 -18.48 -13.02
CA THR A 347 -19.70 -17.48 -13.62
C THR A 347 -18.39 -18.09 -14.11
N TYR A 348 -17.96 -17.70 -15.32
CA TYR A 348 -16.62 -18.02 -15.84
C TYR A 348 -15.51 -17.09 -15.29
N ASN A 349 -15.87 -16.15 -14.41
CA ASN A 349 -14.91 -15.24 -13.81
C ASN A 349 -14.12 -15.93 -12.68
N ALA A 350 -12.90 -16.36 -12.99
CA ALA A 350 -11.99 -17.01 -12.04
C ALA A 350 -11.73 -16.19 -10.76
N ASN A 351 -11.75 -14.84 -10.83
CA ASN A 351 -11.62 -14.00 -9.63
C ASN A 351 -12.82 -14.16 -8.70
N LYS A 352 -14.05 -14.19 -9.24
CA LYS A 352 -15.27 -14.37 -8.46
C LYS A 352 -15.28 -15.75 -7.79
N LEU A 353 -14.93 -16.81 -8.54
CA LEU A 353 -14.81 -18.16 -7.99
C LEU A 353 -13.75 -18.26 -6.90
N LEU A 354 -12.60 -17.59 -7.09
CA LEU A 354 -11.54 -17.55 -6.09
C LEU A 354 -11.98 -16.84 -4.81
N VAL A 355 -12.65 -15.68 -4.93
CA VAL A 355 -13.19 -14.94 -3.79
C VAL A 355 -14.23 -15.78 -3.04
N LEU A 356 -15.12 -16.44 -3.77
CA LEU A 356 -16.12 -17.33 -3.20
C LEU A 356 -15.47 -18.51 -2.46
N ALA A 357 -14.51 -19.21 -3.09
CA ALA A 357 -13.81 -20.33 -2.50
C ALA A 357 -13.06 -19.94 -1.22
N ASN A 358 -12.31 -18.83 -1.21
CA ASN A 358 -11.64 -18.35 0.02
C ASN A 358 -12.65 -17.94 1.12
N SER A 359 -13.86 -17.52 0.75
CA SER A 359 -14.89 -17.15 1.74
C SER A 359 -15.58 -18.36 2.36
N LEU A 360 -15.67 -19.47 1.61
CA LEU A 360 -16.32 -20.69 2.06
C LEU A 360 -15.38 -21.65 2.79
N VAL A 361 -14.07 -21.66 2.47
CA VAL A 361 -13.12 -22.64 3.03
C VAL A 361 -13.06 -22.63 4.56
N GLU A 362 -13.24 -21.46 5.17
CA GLU A 362 -13.24 -21.28 6.63
C GLU A 362 -14.50 -21.87 7.30
N LEU A 363 -15.56 -22.14 6.54
CA LEU A 363 -16.83 -22.68 7.03
C LEU A 363 -16.93 -24.22 6.92
N ILE A 364 -15.91 -24.86 6.34
CA ILE A 364 -15.88 -26.29 6.08
C ILE A 364 -15.14 -27.00 7.22
N ASP A 365 -15.87 -27.78 8.00
CA ASP A 365 -15.31 -28.62 9.06
C ASP A 365 -14.75 -29.94 8.51
N ASP A 366 -15.35 -30.45 7.44
CA ASP A 366 -14.93 -31.67 6.75
C ASP A 366 -13.54 -31.49 6.12
N LYS A 367 -12.56 -32.25 6.62
CA LYS A 367 -11.16 -32.13 6.20
C LYS A 367 -10.95 -32.44 4.73
N GLU A 368 -11.70 -33.38 4.14
CA GLU A 368 -11.54 -33.78 2.75
C GLU A 368 -12.09 -32.72 1.79
N LYS A 369 -13.33 -32.26 2.04
CA LYS A 369 -13.96 -31.17 1.27
C LYS A 369 -13.16 -29.88 1.38
N ARG A 370 -12.61 -29.59 2.57
CA ARG A 370 -11.73 -28.45 2.79
C ARG A 370 -10.46 -28.55 1.95
N LEU A 371 -9.76 -29.69 2.00
CA LEU A 371 -8.56 -29.92 1.21
C LEU A 371 -8.83 -29.84 -0.30
N GLU A 372 -9.98 -30.34 -0.76
CA GLU A 372 -10.40 -30.22 -2.16
C GLU A 372 -10.57 -28.75 -2.57
N LEU A 373 -11.23 -27.94 -1.75
CA LEU A 373 -11.41 -26.52 -2.02
C LEU A 373 -10.08 -25.74 -1.94
N GLU A 374 -9.19 -26.09 -1.01
CA GLU A 374 -7.84 -25.52 -0.92
C GLU A 374 -7.02 -25.79 -2.20
N LYS A 375 -7.10 -27.00 -2.76
CA LYS A 375 -6.48 -27.34 -4.06
C LYS A 375 -7.06 -26.48 -5.19
N VAL A 376 -8.37 -26.23 -5.19
CA VAL A 376 -9.02 -25.33 -6.16
C VAL A 376 -8.52 -23.89 -6.00
N ILE A 377 -8.42 -23.38 -4.78
CA ILE A 377 -7.88 -22.05 -4.48
C ILE A 377 -6.46 -21.88 -5.04
N VAL A 378 -5.58 -22.86 -4.82
CA VAL A 378 -4.20 -22.83 -5.34
C VAL A 378 -4.17 -22.79 -6.87
N LYS A 379 -5.03 -23.55 -7.55
CA LYS A 379 -5.13 -23.55 -9.01
C LYS A 379 -5.67 -22.23 -9.56
N LEU A 380 -6.77 -21.73 -8.99
CA LEU A 380 -7.36 -20.44 -9.37
C LEU A 380 -6.36 -19.28 -9.21
N ARG A 381 -5.52 -19.29 -8.16
CA ARG A 381 -4.47 -18.27 -7.96
C ARG A 381 -3.43 -18.22 -9.09
N LYS A 382 -3.24 -19.31 -9.86
CA LYS A 382 -2.27 -19.35 -10.97
C LYS A 382 -2.80 -18.68 -12.24
N ILE A 383 -4.12 -18.64 -12.43
CA ILE A 383 -4.76 -18.07 -13.63
C ILE A 383 -5.30 -16.66 -13.41
N VAL A 384 -5.43 -16.23 -12.15
CA VAL A 384 -5.94 -14.90 -11.78
C VAL A 384 -4.84 -13.82 -11.85
N PRO A 385 -5.11 -12.65 -12.49
CA PRO A 385 -6.37 -12.23 -13.09
C PRO A 385 -6.52 -12.60 -14.57
N LEU A 386 -7.75 -12.90 -15.00
CA LEU A 386 -8.13 -12.98 -16.42
C LEU A 386 -8.69 -11.64 -16.90
N THR A 387 -8.43 -11.26 -18.15
CA THR A 387 -9.04 -10.06 -18.78
C THR A 387 -10.49 -10.32 -19.17
N LYS A 388 -11.24 -9.26 -19.53
CA LYS A 388 -12.64 -9.42 -19.97
C LYS A 388 -12.73 -10.27 -21.22
N GLU A 389 -11.86 -10.02 -22.20
CA GLU A 389 -11.80 -10.77 -23.46
C GLU A 389 -11.52 -12.26 -23.19
N GLN A 390 -10.59 -12.57 -22.29
CA GLN A 390 -10.27 -13.94 -21.91
C GLN A 390 -11.44 -14.66 -21.22
N ILE A 391 -12.21 -13.94 -20.40
CA ILE A 391 -13.40 -14.52 -19.73
C ILE A 391 -14.49 -14.82 -20.77
N GLU A 392 -14.76 -13.89 -21.69
CA GLU A 392 -15.75 -14.07 -22.76
C GLU A 392 -15.35 -15.22 -23.70
N ALA A 393 -14.06 -15.32 -24.05
CA ALA A 393 -13.54 -16.41 -24.86
C ALA A 393 -13.73 -17.79 -24.19
N ILE A 394 -13.50 -17.88 -22.88
CA ILE A 394 -13.73 -19.11 -22.12
C ILE A 394 -15.23 -19.48 -22.09
N GLU A 395 -16.09 -18.49 -21.88
CA GLU A 395 -17.54 -18.64 -21.83
C GLU A 395 -18.13 -19.09 -23.19
N LYS A 396 -17.70 -18.46 -24.28
CA LYS A 396 -18.12 -18.80 -25.66
C LYS A 396 -17.40 -20.01 -26.27
N ASN A 397 -16.44 -20.58 -25.54
CA ASN A 397 -15.60 -21.69 -25.99
C ASN A 397 -14.68 -21.34 -27.19
N GLU A 398 -14.31 -20.07 -27.34
CA GLU A 398 -13.40 -19.53 -28.36
C GLU A 398 -11.94 -19.63 -27.84
N ILE A 399 -11.40 -20.85 -27.80
CA ILE A 399 -10.10 -21.12 -27.17
C ILE A 399 -8.96 -20.95 -28.17
N GLU A 400 -8.27 -19.81 -28.10
CA GLU A 400 -7.19 -19.48 -29.04
C GLU A 400 -5.82 -20.04 -28.65
N ASN A 401 -5.62 -20.45 -27.39
CA ASN A 401 -4.31 -20.92 -26.93
C ASN A 401 -4.37 -21.93 -25.76
N SER A 402 -3.23 -22.59 -25.52
CA SER A 402 -3.06 -23.59 -24.46
C SER A 402 -3.34 -23.03 -23.04
N PHE A 403 -3.05 -21.75 -22.80
CA PHE A 403 -3.34 -21.11 -21.51
C PHE A 403 -4.85 -20.99 -21.26
N LEU A 404 -5.63 -20.53 -22.26
CA LEU A 404 -7.08 -20.42 -22.16
C LEU A 404 -7.75 -21.77 -21.96
N LYS A 405 -7.24 -22.83 -22.63
CA LYS A 405 -7.69 -24.20 -22.40
C LYS A 405 -7.49 -24.61 -20.94
N HIS A 406 -6.29 -24.41 -20.41
CA HIS A 406 -5.97 -24.72 -19.02
C HIS A 406 -6.80 -23.89 -18.02
N ALA A 407 -7.02 -22.60 -18.32
CA ALA A 407 -7.84 -21.72 -17.50
C ALA A 407 -9.29 -22.18 -17.45
N LYS A 408 -9.86 -22.59 -18.59
CA LYS A 408 -11.21 -23.16 -18.68
C LYS A 408 -11.37 -24.41 -17.83
N GLU A 409 -10.45 -25.38 -17.95
CA GLU A 409 -10.48 -26.61 -17.14
C GLU A 409 -10.45 -26.32 -15.63
N ILE A 410 -9.66 -25.34 -15.19
CA ILE A 410 -9.61 -24.91 -13.79
C ILE A 410 -10.93 -24.28 -13.36
N VAL A 411 -11.51 -23.40 -14.20
CA VAL A 411 -12.79 -22.73 -13.93
C VAL A 411 -13.90 -23.77 -13.79
N GLU A 412 -14.09 -24.66 -14.75
CA GLU A 412 -15.12 -25.71 -14.72
C GLU A 412 -14.95 -26.65 -13.53
N LYS A 413 -13.71 -27.03 -13.20
CA LYS A 413 -13.43 -27.82 -12.00
C LYS A 413 -13.82 -27.08 -10.73
N ALA A 414 -13.52 -25.77 -10.64
CA ALA A 414 -13.91 -24.96 -9.50
C ALA A 414 -15.43 -24.85 -9.37
N GLN A 415 -16.14 -24.66 -10.48
CA GLN A 415 -17.60 -24.64 -10.52
C GLN A 415 -18.20 -25.95 -10.02
N LYS A 416 -17.67 -27.10 -10.47
CA LYS A 416 -18.10 -28.43 -10.03
C LYS A 416 -17.94 -28.63 -8.53
N VAL A 417 -16.75 -28.33 -7.98
CA VAL A 417 -16.47 -28.45 -6.54
C VAL A 417 -17.38 -27.54 -5.72
N LEU A 418 -17.54 -26.27 -6.12
CA LEU A 418 -18.40 -25.32 -5.42
C LEU A 418 -19.88 -25.72 -5.49
N LYS A 419 -20.35 -26.27 -6.61
CA LYS A 419 -21.73 -26.76 -6.78
C LYS A 419 -22.01 -27.96 -5.87
N ASN A 420 -21.06 -28.88 -5.75
CA ASN A 420 -21.17 -30.02 -4.84
C ASN A 420 -21.16 -29.59 -3.37
N LEU A 421 -20.41 -28.53 -3.04
CA LEU A 421 -20.32 -28.01 -1.68
C LEU A 421 -21.59 -27.26 -1.24
N LEU A 422 -22.20 -26.49 -2.14
CA LEU A 422 -23.37 -25.64 -1.87
C LEU A 422 -24.69 -26.43 -1.84
N SER A 423 -24.72 -27.51 -1.05
CA SER A 423 -25.93 -28.27 -0.76
C SER A 423 -26.91 -27.47 0.10
N LYS A 424 -28.20 -27.88 0.13
CA LYS A 424 -29.22 -27.25 1.00
C LYS A 424 -28.79 -27.26 2.47
N GLU A 425 -28.20 -28.36 2.93
CA GLU A 425 -27.69 -28.53 4.29
C GLU A 425 -26.56 -27.53 4.60
N PHE A 426 -25.63 -27.34 3.67
CA PHE A 426 -24.54 -26.37 3.85
C PHE A 426 -25.05 -24.93 3.87
N LEU A 427 -26.06 -24.59 3.07
CA LEU A 427 -26.69 -23.26 3.10
C LEU A 427 -27.39 -22.99 4.44
N GLU A 428 -28.07 -23.98 5.03
CA GLU A 428 -28.65 -23.85 6.38
C GLU A 428 -27.57 -23.66 7.44
N LYS A 429 -26.46 -24.39 7.34
CA LYS A 429 -25.30 -24.21 8.23
C LYS A 429 -24.73 -22.78 8.13
N ILE A 430 -24.64 -22.21 6.92
CA ILE A 430 -24.21 -20.82 6.74
C ILE A 430 -25.20 -19.85 7.39
N LYS A 431 -26.52 -20.08 7.28
CA LYS A 431 -27.51 -19.22 7.95
C LYS A 431 -27.37 -19.23 9.47
N GLN A 432 -27.00 -20.36 10.06
CA GLN A 432 -26.77 -20.53 11.50
C GLN A 432 -25.40 -19.99 11.96
N SER A 433 -24.49 -19.70 11.03
CA SER A 433 -23.18 -19.15 11.36
C SER A 433 -23.30 -17.80 12.09
N LYS A 434 -22.44 -17.61 13.09
CA LYS A 434 -22.23 -16.33 13.78
C LYS A 434 -21.35 -15.36 12.99
N GLU A 435 -20.64 -15.83 11.97
CA GLU A 435 -19.57 -15.08 11.28
C GLU A 435 -19.97 -14.54 9.92
N ILE A 436 -20.94 -15.19 9.27
CA ILE A 436 -21.32 -14.89 7.89
C ILE A 436 -22.84 -14.78 7.80
N ARG A 437 -23.31 -13.70 7.17
CA ARG A 437 -24.73 -13.50 6.87
C ARG A 437 -25.02 -13.93 5.44
N LEU A 438 -26.03 -14.78 5.27
CA LEU A 438 -26.60 -15.13 3.98
C LEU A 438 -27.79 -14.21 3.72
N LYS A 439 -27.68 -13.32 2.72
CA LYS A 439 -28.80 -12.51 2.22
C LYS A 439 -29.42 -13.18 1.01
N LYS A 440 -30.74 -13.09 0.87
CA LYS A 440 -31.46 -13.50 -0.34
C LYS A 440 -31.94 -12.24 -1.04
N ASP A 441 -31.65 -12.12 -2.33
CA ASP A 441 -32.19 -11.06 -3.19
C ASP A 441 -32.94 -11.67 -4.39
N ARG A 442 -33.38 -10.83 -5.32
CA ARG A 442 -34.10 -11.27 -6.53
C ARG A 442 -33.23 -12.11 -7.48
N GLN A 443 -31.90 -12.05 -7.36
CA GLN A 443 -30.93 -12.71 -8.24
C GLN A 443 -30.29 -13.96 -7.61
N GLY A 444 -30.56 -14.24 -6.33
CA GLY A 444 -30.12 -15.45 -5.65
C GLY A 444 -29.69 -15.17 -4.20
N PHE A 445 -28.68 -15.93 -3.75
CA PHE A 445 -28.09 -15.73 -2.43
C PHE A 445 -26.79 -14.94 -2.52
N LYS A 446 -26.55 -14.08 -1.52
CA LYS A 446 -25.33 -13.31 -1.33
C LYS A 446 -24.73 -13.61 0.04
N LEU A 447 -23.42 -13.78 0.09
CA LEU A 447 -22.65 -13.86 1.33
C LEU A 447 -22.15 -12.47 1.71
N VAL A 448 -22.42 -12.06 2.94
CA VAL A 448 -21.83 -10.87 3.55
C VAL A 448 -20.53 -11.28 4.23
N VAL A 449 -19.41 -10.74 3.77
CA VAL A 449 -18.08 -11.08 4.28
C VAL A 449 -17.37 -9.82 4.76
N ALA A 450 -16.91 -9.85 6.01
CA ALA A 450 -16.13 -8.78 6.60
C ALA A 450 -14.81 -8.56 5.85
N ASP A 451 -14.40 -7.29 5.73
CA ASP A 451 -13.17 -6.86 5.06
C ASP A 451 -12.15 -6.31 6.09
N PRO A 452 -11.35 -7.19 6.73
CA PRO A 452 -10.33 -6.78 7.71
C PRO A 452 -9.23 -5.93 7.07
N VAL A 453 -8.94 -6.12 5.79
CA VAL A 453 -7.90 -5.33 5.08
C VAL A 453 -8.40 -3.91 4.85
N GLY A 454 -9.64 -3.76 4.41
CA GLY A 454 -10.31 -2.47 4.29
C GLY A 454 -10.33 -1.71 5.61
N TYR A 455 -10.63 -2.39 6.72
CA TYR A 455 -10.56 -1.82 8.07
C TYR A 455 -9.16 -1.32 8.41
N LEU A 456 -8.15 -2.21 8.41
CA LEU A 456 -6.77 -1.88 8.82
C LEU A 456 -6.15 -0.75 8.00
N GLN A 457 -6.43 -0.71 6.68
CA GLN A 457 -5.88 0.34 5.82
C GLN A 457 -6.53 1.71 6.05
N ALA A 458 -7.82 1.72 6.34
CA ALA A 458 -8.59 2.92 6.61
C ALA A 458 -8.29 3.48 8.01
N SER A 459 -8.39 2.64 9.04
CA SER A 459 -8.05 3.02 10.42
C SER A 459 -6.57 3.41 10.53
N GLY A 460 -5.66 2.68 9.88
CA GLY A 460 -4.23 3.01 9.82
C GLY A 460 -3.87 4.38 9.23
N ARG A 461 -4.84 5.14 8.66
CA ARG A 461 -4.62 6.55 8.27
C ARG A 461 -4.58 7.50 9.46
N THR A 462 -5.13 7.10 10.61
CA THR A 462 -5.22 7.93 11.81
C THR A 462 -4.05 7.74 12.78
N SER A 463 -3.10 6.85 12.48
CA SER A 463 -1.91 6.65 13.31
C SER A 463 -0.69 6.48 12.41
N ARG A 464 0.33 7.31 12.61
CA ARG A 464 1.59 7.25 11.86
C ARG A 464 2.78 7.41 12.79
N LEU A 465 3.90 6.86 12.37
CA LEU A 465 5.16 7.09 13.06
C LEU A 465 5.61 8.54 12.87
N PHE A 466 5.98 9.19 13.96
CA PHE A 466 6.49 10.55 14.03
C PHE A 466 7.61 10.66 15.07
N VAL A 467 8.10 11.88 15.33
CA VAL A 467 9.30 12.14 16.15
C VAL A 467 9.23 11.58 17.57
N ASN A 468 8.04 11.45 18.18
CA ASN A 468 7.86 10.90 19.52
C ASN A 468 7.33 9.45 19.54
N GLY A 469 7.38 8.74 18.41
CA GLY A 469 6.92 7.35 18.32
C GLY A 469 5.72 7.21 17.40
N ILE A 470 4.70 6.44 17.80
CA ILE A 470 3.50 6.21 16.98
C ILE A 470 2.40 7.14 17.47
N SER A 471 1.90 8.01 16.59
CA SER A 471 0.86 8.97 16.95
C SER A 471 -0.43 8.25 17.30
N LYS A 472 -1.11 8.68 18.37
CA LYS A 472 -2.44 8.17 18.70
C LYS A 472 -3.43 8.49 17.59
N GLY A 473 -4.32 7.55 17.34
CA GLY A 473 -5.44 7.65 16.42
C GLY A 473 -6.72 7.10 17.05
N LEU A 474 -7.86 7.43 16.43
CA LEU A 474 -9.16 6.92 16.83
C LEU A 474 -9.85 6.26 15.63
N SER A 475 -10.47 5.10 15.86
CA SER A 475 -11.30 4.39 14.90
C SER A 475 -12.64 4.08 15.53
N LEU A 476 -13.72 4.44 14.85
CA LEU A 476 -15.09 4.26 15.31
C LEU A 476 -15.88 3.44 14.30
N VAL A 477 -16.49 2.34 14.73
CA VAL A 477 -17.31 1.49 13.86
C VAL A 477 -18.77 1.56 14.28
N VAL A 478 -19.64 2.01 13.38
CA VAL A 478 -21.08 1.91 13.55
C VAL A 478 -21.51 0.48 13.19
N VAL A 479 -22.05 -0.27 14.14
CA VAL A 479 -22.37 -1.70 14.02
C VAL A 479 -23.75 -1.87 13.40
N ASP A 480 -23.81 -2.01 12.07
CA ASP A 480 -25.05 -2.19 11.30
C ASP A 480 -25.35 -3.65 10.90
N ASP A 481 -24.54 -4.60 11.35
CA ASP A 481 -24.70 -6.05 11.13
C ASP A 481 -23.88 -6.86 12.14
N GLN A 482 -24.51 -7.39 13.18
CA GLN A 482 -23.81 -8.09 14.28
C GLN A 482 -22.97 -9.30 13.80
N LYS A 483 -23.43 -10.03 12.78
CA LYS A 483 -22.68 -11.18 12.24
C LYS A 483 -21.42 -10.72 11.51
N ALA A 484 -21.53 -9.66 10.70
CA ALA A 484 -20.38 -9.08 10.03
C ALA A 484 -19.36 -8.50 11.05
N PHE A 485 -19.83 -7.97 12.18
CA PHE A 485 -18.95 -7.43 13.22
C PHE A 485 -18.16 -8.54 13.91
N TYR A 486 -18.84 -9.62 14.30
CA TYR A 486 -18.17 -10.80 14.86
C TYR A 486 -17.15 -11.39 13.88
N GLY A 487 -17.54 -11.54 12.60
CA GLY A 487 -16.63 -11.97 11.54
C GLY A 487 -15.43 -11.04 11.34
N LEU A 488 -15.61 -9.71 11.52
CA LEU A 488 -14.52 -8.74 11.45
C LEU A 488 -13.54 -8.92 12.63
N LYS A 489 -14.05 -9.00 13.88
CA LYS A 489 -13.22 -9.20 15.08
C LYS A 489 -12.34 -10.46 14.96
N LYS A 490 -12.97 -11.59 14.63
CA LYS A 490 -12.28 -12.89 14.48
C LYS A 490 -11.23 -12.84 13.37
N LYS A 491 -11.53 -12.20 12.23
CA LYS A 491 -10.55 -12.11 11.15
C LYS A 491 -9.37 -11.24 11.56
N LEU A 492 -9.62 -10.11 12.25
CA LEU A 492 -8.57 -9.20 12.70
C LEU A 492 -7.61 -9.85 13.71
N SER A 493 -8.10 -10.72 14.59
CA SER A 493 -7.24 -11.44 15.55
C SER A 493 -6.21 -12.36 14.88
N TYR A 494 -6.41 -12.77 13.63
CA TYR A 494 -5.40 -13.51 12.84
C TYR A 494 -4.33 -12.59 12.23
N TYR A 495 -4.61 -11.29 12.06
CA TYR A 495 -3.67 -10.34 11.46
C TYR A 495 -2.78 -9.65 12.50
N THR A 496 -3.34 -9.35 13.67
CA THR A 496 -2.64 -8.61 14.72
C THR A 496 -3.33 -8.80 16.07
N GLU A 497 -2.52 -8.94 17.12
CA GLU A 497 -2.98 -8.96 18.51
C GLU A 497 -3.29 -7.54 19.02
N GLU A 498 -2.93 -6.48 18.27
CA GLU A 498 -3.08 -5.07 18.68
C GLU A 498 -4.49 -4.51 18.50
N VAL A 499 -5.44 -5.28 17.96
CA VAL A 499 -6.80 -4.78 17.66
C VAL A 499 -7.81 -5.33 18.64
N GLU A 500 -8.23 -4.47 19.56
CA GLU A 500 -9.28 -4.74 20.53
C GLU A 500 -10.38 -3.68 20.42
N PHE A 501 -11.61 -4.14 20.20
CA PHE A 501 -12.77 -3.25 20.07
C PHE A 501 -13.41 -3.00 21.42
N LYS A 502 -13.35 -1.75 21.88
CA LYS A 502 -14.03 -1.26 23.08
C LYS A 502 -15.43 -0.76 22.75
N GLU A 503 -16.37 -0.95 23.67
CA GLU A 503 -17.71 -0.38 23.53
C GLU A 503 -17.68 1.13 23.72
N PHE A 504 -18.57 1.84 23.04
CA PHE A 504 -18.69 3.28 23.19
C PHE A 504 -19.27 3.65 24.57
N GLU A 505 -18.45 4.29 25.38
CA GLU A 505 -18.83 4.88 26.65
C GLU A 505 -18.79 6.42 26.60
N LYS A 506 -19.62 7.06 27.42
CA LYS A 506 -19.71 8.53 27.48
C LYS A 506 -18.48 9.09 28.21
N GLY A 507 -17.80 10.08 27.63
CA GLY A 507 -16.58 10.69 28.18
C GLY A 507 -15.28 10.10 27.62
N LEU A 508 -15.33 8.89 27.06
CA LEU A 508 -14.16 8.19 26.51
C LEU A 508 -13.56 8.91 25.29
N LEU A 509 -14.40 9.50 24.42
CA LEU A 509 -13.94 10.15 23.20
C LEU A 509 -13.17 11.44 23.50
N GLU A 510 -13.60 12.19 24.52
CA GLU A 510 -13.03 13.48 24.89
C GLU A 510 -11.59 13.35 25.38
N GLU A 511 -11.26 12.27 26.09
CA GLU A 511 -9.89 11.98 26.54
C GLU A 511 -9.01 11.52 25.38
N ILE A 512 -9.49 10.55 24.60
CA ILE A 512 -8.74 10.01 23.45
C ILE A 512 -8.43 11.13 22.46
N ILE A 513 -9.41 11.98 22.15
CA ILE A 513 -9.23 13.00 21.13
C ILE A 513 -8.26 14.10 21.57
N LYS A 514 -8.17 14.41 22.87
CA LYS A 514 -7.17 15.34 23.41
C LYS A 514 -5.76 14.83 23.19
N GLU A 515 -5.51 13.54 23.41
CA GLU A 515 -4.21 12.93 23.15
C GLU A 515 -3.89 12.91 21.65
N VAL A 516 -4.87 12.57 20.80
CA VAL A 516 -4.71 12.64 19.34
C VAL A 516 -4.32 14.06 18.91
N ASP A 517 -4.99 15.09 19.42
CA ASP A 517 -4.73 16.49 19.08
C ASP A 517 -3.34 16.95 19.51
N LYS A 518 -2.89 16.56 20.71
CA LYS A 518 -1.52 16.81 21.19
C LYS A 518 -0.47 16.25 20.23
N ASP A 519 -0.68 15.04 19.72
CA ASP A 519 0.20 14.44 18.72
C ASP A 519 0.15 15.19 17.39
N ARG A 520 -1.03 15.60 16.92
CA ARG A 520 -1.18 16.38 15.68
C ARG A 520 -0.46 17.71 15.74
N GLU A 521 -0.55 18.42 16.86
CA GLU A 521 0.18 19.66 17.06
C GLU A 521 1.70 19.43 17.01
N THR A 522 2.17 18.35 17.61
CA THR A 522 3.59 17.99 17.63
C THR A 522 4.09 17.65 16.22
N ILE A 523 3.32 16.88 15.45
CA ILE A 523 3.60 16.57 14.05
C ILE A 523 3.61 17.87 13.22
N LYS A 524 2.63 18.76 13.41
CA LYS A 524 2.54 20.05 12.70
C LYS A 524 3.75 20.94 13.00
N LYS A 525 4.19 21.02 14.26
CA LYS A 525 5.41 21.74 14.66
C LYS A 525 6.63 21.15 13.96
N ALA A 526 6.79 19.83 13.96
CA ALA A 526 7.90 19.14 13.30
C ALA A 526 7.92 19.39 11.78
N LEU A 527 6.77 19.31 11.10
CA LEU A 527 6.65 19.57 9.65
C LEU A 527 6.95 21.03 9.29
N SER A 528 6.69 21.98 10.19
CA SER A 528 7.01 23.39 10.00
C SER A 528 8.51 23.72 10.16
N GLY A 529 9.35 22.72 10.47
CA GLY A 529 10.79 22.89 10.66
C GLY A 529 11.16 23.52 12.01
N LYS A 530 10.19 23.67 12.92
CA LYS A 530 10.45 24.03 14.32
C LYS A 530 11.09 22.84 15.02
N PHE A 531 12.12 23.10 15.82
CA PHE A 531 12.75 22.06 16.62
C PHE A 531 11.72 21.45 17.56
N VAL A 532 11.50 20.14 17.43
CA VAL A 532 10.72 19.35 18.37
C VAL A 532 11.72 18.43 19.05
N LYS A 533 11.92 18.64 20.36
CA LYS A 533 12.77 17.77 21.16
C LYS A 533 12.08 16.40 21.21
N ALA A 534 12.67 15.40 20.57
CA ALA A 534 12.22 14.02 20.72
C ALA A 534 12.42 13.65 22.20
N GLU A 535 11.36 13.25 22.89
CA GLU A 535 11.48 12.83 24.29
C GLU A 535 12.35 11.56 24.43
N LYS A 536 12.33 10.68 23.43
CA LYS A 536 13.18 9.48 23.29
C LYS A 536 13.37 9.10 21.82
N ASP A 537 14.53 8.53 21.48
CA ASP A 537 14.71 7.79 20.22
C ASP A 537 13.82 6.53 20.25
N PHE A 538 12.66 6.59 19.60
CA PHE A 538 11.66 5.52 19.65
C PHE A 538 12.07 4.26 18.87
N VAL A 539 12.97 4.39 17.90
CA VAL A 539 13.42 3.27 17.05
C VAL A 539 14.92 3.08 17.22
N LYS A 540 15.30 2.00 17.92
CA LYS A 540 16.69 1.55 18.03
C LYS A 540 16.97 0.45 17.03
N THR A 541 18.16 0.47 16.44
CA THR A 541 18.65 -0.64 15.62
C THR A 541 19.33 -1.64 16.54
N THR A 542 18.76 -2.84 16.67
CA THR A 542 19.28 -3.91 17.54
C THR A 542 19.76 -5.07 16.69
N LEU A 543 20.95 -5.59 17.00
CA LEU A 543 21.46 -6.85 16.44
C LEU A 543 21.18 -7.97 17.45
N VAL A 544 20.37 -8.95 17.05
CA VAL A 544 20.14 -10.17 17.82
C VAL A 544 20.89 -11.30 17.13
N ILE A 545 21.77 -11.98 17.87
CA ILE A 545 22.55 -13.13 17.38
C ILE A 545 21.99 -14.37 18.06
N VAL A 546 21.57 -15.35 17.26
CA VAL A 546 21.06 -16.65 17.73
C VAL A 546 21.96 -17.77 17.23
N GLU A 547 21.97 -18.90 17.94
CA GLU A 547 22.87 -20.02 17.65
C GLU A 547 22.33 -20.99 16.59
N SER A 548 21.05 -20.89 16.20
CA SER A 548 20.45 -21.78 15.20
C SER A 548 19.47 -21.07 14.26
N PRO A 549 19.34 -21.52 12.98
CA PRO A 549 18.36 -20.99 12.04
C PRO A 549 16.90 -21.16 12.49
N THR A 550 16.59 -22.15 13.34
CA THR A 550 15.22 -22.38 13.85
C THR A 550 14.81 -21.30 14.85
N LYS A 551 15.76 -20.70 15.56
CA LYS A 551 15.50 -19.58 16.47
C LYS A 551 15.43 -18.22 15.77
N ALA A 552 16.03 -18.10 14.58
CA ALA A 552 15.99 -16.90 13.73
C ALA A 552 14.67 -16.83 12.97
#